data_AF-A0A1G2S7H8-F1
#
_entry.id   AF-A0A1G2S7H8-F1
#
_cell.length_a   1.000
_cell.length_b   1.000
_cell.length_c   1.000
_cell.angle_alpha   90.00
_cell.angle_beta   90.00
_cell.angle_gamma   90.00
#
_symmetry.space_group_name_H-M   'P 1'
#
loop_
_entity.id
_entity.type
_entity.pdbx_description
1 polymer ?
#
loop_
_entity_poly.entity_id
_entity_poly.type
_entity_poly.pdbx_seq_one_letter_code
_entity_poly.pdbx_strand_id
1 'polypeptide(L)'
;MPNKKGACQKSYIKCSSSGIATLPTVIMLGVMSLVVAVGITAVSLTESFVSQGNIQSNKALFYAESGTRDALIRIARNKGYTCATTDCYTVDFSTNGCSLGNDCAKMSVTGNDTAKTVTAKGIMKSSTRTLQVVVALGTDGDITSTTWSEVTN
;
A
#
# COMPACT_ATOMS: atom_id res chain seq x y z
N MET A 1 -7.53 39.74 88.61
CA MET A 1 -8.53 38.72 88.21
C MET A 1 -9.65 39.42 87.47
N PRO A 2 -10.29 38.78 86.47
CA PRO A 2 -9.91 38.52 85.07
C PRO A 2 -10.57 39.55 84.11
N ASN A 3 -10.46 39.61 82.78
CA ASN A 3 -10.44 38.58 81.72
C ASN A 3 -10.06 39.30 80.39
N LYS A 4 -8.84 39.18 79.85
CA LYS A 4 -8.33 38.19 78.86
C LYS A 4 -9.16 38.02 77.57
N LYS A 5 -8.44 38.23 76.45
CA LYS A 5 -8.63 37.71 75.08
C LYS A 5 -9.64 38.47 74.21
N GLY A 6 -9.37 38.81 72.96
CA GLY A 6 -8.21 38.51 72.14
C GLY A 6 -8.35 39.24 70.81
N ALA A 7 -7.21 39.72 70.31
CA ALA A 7 -7.07 40.07 68.91
C ALA A 7 -7.45 38.85 68.06
N CYS A 8 -8.32 39.06 67.09
CA CYS A 8 -8.28 38.28 65.86
C CYS A 8 -8.65 39.25 64.74
N GLN A 9 -7.60 39.68 64.02
CA GLN A 9 -7.72 40.34 62.73
C GLN A 9 -8.70 39.55 61.89
N LYS A 10 -9.78 40.19 61.43
CA LYS A 10 -10.65 39.60 60.42
C LYS A 10 -9.87 39.65 59.11
N SER A 11 -9.05 38.62 58.91
CA SER A 11 -8.32 38.35 57.69
C SER A 11 -9.22 38.59 56.49
N TYR A 12 -8.67 39.34 55.55
CA TYR A 12 -9.17 39.52 54.20
C TYR A 12 -9.41 38.14 53.57
N ILE A 13 -10.60 37.57 53.75
CA ILE A 13 -11.13 36.63 52.79
C ILE A 13 -11.56 37.49 51.61
N LYS A 14 -10.58 37.80 50.75
CA LYS A 14 -10.84 38.15 49.37
C LYS A 14 -11.59 36.94 48.82
N CYS A 15 -12.93 37.00 48.78
CA CYS A 15 -13.72 36.06 48.00
C CYS A 15 -13.22 36.15 46.57
N SER A 16 -12.29 35.28 46.23
CA SER A 16 -11.82 35.10 44.88
C SER A 16 -12.98 34.47 44.12
N SER A 17 -13.79 35.32 43.48
CA SER A 17 -14.74 34.95 42.44
C SER A 17 -13.96 34.46 41.21
N SER A 18 -13.17 33.41 41.37
CA SER A 18 -12.32 32.83 40.31
C SER A 18 -12.71 31.39 39.98
N GLY A 19 -13.83 30.89 40.51
CA GLY A 19 -14.33 29.54 40.23
C GLY A 19 -15.27 29.42 39.02
N ILE A 20 -15.93 30.52 38.59
CA ILE A 20 -16.90 30.49 37.48
C ILE A 20 -16.22 30.81 36.13
N ALA A 21 -15.12 31.57 36.13
CA ALA A 21 -14.39 31.92 34.92
C ALA A 21 -13.61 30.75 34.31
N THR A 22 -13.22 29.76 35.12
CA THR A 22 -12.41 28.61 34.67
C THR A 22 -13.24 27.55 33.97
N LEU A 23 -14.52 27.40 34.30
CA LEU A 23 -15.41 26.40 33.69
C LEU A 23 -15.51 26.51 32.15
N PRO A 24 -15.85 27.68 31.55
CA PRO A 24 -15.90 27.80 30.09
C PRO A 24 -14.52 27.59 29.44
N THR A 25 -13.43 27.97 30.10
CA THR A 25 -12.08 27.75 29.57
C THR A 25 -11.69 26.27 29.54
N VAL A 26 -12.05 25.49 30.57
CA VAL A 26 -11.79 24.04 30.59
C VAL A 26 -12.65 23.32 29.56
N ILE A 27 -13.91 23.72 29.38
CA ILE A 27 -14.77 23.18 28.34
C ILE A 27 -14.18 23.46 26.95
N MET A 28 -13.74 24.70 26.69
CA MET A 28 -13.15 25.06 25.41
C MET A 28 -11.87 24.27 25.13
N LEU A 29 -10.99 24.15 26.12
CA LEU A 29 -9.77 23.33 26.00
C LEU A 29 -10.10 21.85 25.79
N GLY A 30 -11.14 21.32 26.46
CA GLY A 30 -11.59 19.94 26.27
C GLY A 30 -12.19 19.67 24.88
N VAL A 31 -12.93 20.62 24.32
CA VAL A 31 -13.43 20.50 22.94
C VAL A 31 -12.29 20.56 21.94
N MET A 32 -11.32 21.47 22.13
CA MET A 32 -10.15 21.57 21.24
C MET A 32 -9.30 20.30 21.28
N SER A 33 -9.06 19.71 22.46
CA SER A 33 -8.31 18.46 22.57
C SER A 33 -9.05 17.29 21.92
N LEU A 34 -10.39 17.24 22.03
CA LEU A 34 -11.20 16.23 21.34
C LEU A 34 -11.09 16.35 19.83
N VAL A 35 -11.18 17.56 19.27
CA VAL A 35 -11.06 17.80 17.82
C VAL A 35 -9.69 17.34 17.31
N VAL A 36 -8.62 17.67 18.03
CA VAL A 36 -7.26 17.23 17.67
C VAL A 36 -7.14 15.71 17.72
N ALA A 37 -7.67 15.06 18.76
CA ALA A 37 -7.63 13.60 18.89
C ALA A 37 -8.36 12.89 17.74
N VAL A 38 -9.56 13.36 17.37
CA VAL A 38 -10.30 12.83 16.23
C VAL A 38 -9.56 13.08 14.91
N GLY A 39 -8.94 14.25 14.75
CA GLY A 39 -8.13 14.56 13.57
C GLY A 39 -6.95 13.59 13.39
N ILE A 40 -6.19 13.33 14.45
CA ILE A 40 -5.05 12.40 14.42
C ILE A 40 -5.53 10.99 14.07
N THR A 41 -6.55 10.49 14.75
CA THR A 41 -7.06 9.13 14.50
C THR A 41 -7.57 8.94 13.07
N ALA A 42 -8.27 9.94 12.50
CA ALA A 42 -8.73 9.90 11.12
C ALA A 42 -7.57 9.81 10.11
N VAL A 43 -6.50 10.59 10.32
CA VAL A 43 -5.29 10.55 9.48
C VAL A 43 -4.60 9.20 9.60
N SER A 44 -4.39 8.69 10.83
CA SER A 44 -3.73 7.39 11.05
C SER A 44 -4.45 6.21 10.39
N LEU A 45 -5.79 6.22 10.40
CA LEU A 45 -6.59 5.21 9.71
C LEU A 45 -6.40 5.29 8.19
N THR A 46 -6.40 6.51 7.64
CA THR A 46 -6.21 6.73 6.21
C THR A 46 -4.83 6.30 5.75
N GLU A 47 -3.77 6.66 6.49
CA GLU A 47 -2.40 6.21 6.25
C GLU A 47 -2.28 4.69 6.30
N SER A 48 -2.97 4.04 7.25
CA SER A 48 -2.98 2.58 7.36
C SER A 48 -3.60 1.93 6.12
N PHE A 49 -4.72 2.44 5.62
CA PHE A 49 -5.34 1.92 4.39
C PHE A 49 -4.46 2.15 3.16
N VAL A 50 -3.86 3.33 3.03
CA VAL A 50 -2.94 3.66 1.93
C VAL A 50 -1.71 2.75 1.97
N SER A 51 -1.12 2.54 3.15
CA SER A 51 0.04 1.65 3.33
C SER A 51 -0.28 0.22 2.92
N GLN A 52 -1.41 -0.32 3.38
CA GLN A 52 -1.85 -1.66 3.01
C GLN A 52 -2.12 -1.80 1.50
N GLY A 53 -2.69 -0.77 0.87
CA GLY A 53 -2.87 -0.72 -0.59
C GLY A 53 -1.54 -0.74 -1.34
N ASN A 54 -0.55 0.04 -0.89
CA ASN A 54 0.78 0.05 -1.48
C ASN A 54 1.50 -1.30 -1.33
N ILE A 55 1.41 -1.95 -0.17
CA ILE A 55 2.00 -3.29 0.02
C ILE A 55 1.40 -4.29 -0.96
N GLN A 56 0.07 -4.29 -1.13
CA GLN A 56 -0.59 -5.19 -2.08
C GLN A 56 -0.17 -4.89 -3.53
N SER A 57 -0.09 -3.60 -3.89
CA SER A 57 0.35 -3.16 -5.21
C SER A 57 1.79 -3.57 -5.52
N ASN A 58 2.70 -3.39 -4.56
CA ASN A 58 4.11 -3.78 -4.70
C ASN A 58 4.26 -5.30 -4.82
N LYS A 59 3.44 -6.08 -4.11
CA LYS A 59 3.41 -7.54 -4.25
C LYS A 59 2.88 -7.97 -5.61
N ALA A 60 1.81 -7.34 -6.10
CA ALA A 60 1.31 -7.60 -7.45
C ALA A 60 2.38 -7.29 -8.52
N LEU A 61 3.12 -6.18 -8.37
CA LEU A 61 4.25 -5.87 -9.25
C LEU A 61 5.33 -6.96 -9.17
N PHE A 62 5.73 -7.36 -7.97
CA PHE A 62 6.72 -8.42 -7.76
C PHE A 62 6.31 -9.76 -8.40
N TYR A 63 5.03 -10.14 -8.30
CA TYR A 63 4.51 -11.34 -8.96
C TYR A 63 4.58 -11.21 -10.48
N ALA A 64 4.20 -10.06 -11.03
CA ALA A 64 4.31 -9.78 -12.47
C ALA A 64 5.76 -9.90 -12.95
N GLU A 65 6.72 -9.27 -12.24
CA GLU A 65 8.15 -9.34 -12.58
C GLU A 65 8.67 -10.77 -12.56
N SER A 66 8.32 -11.53 -11.52
CA SER A 66 8.71 -12.93 -11.37
C SER A 66 8.14 -13.78 -12.51
N GLY A 67 6.87 -13.56 -12.89
CA GLY A 67 6.23 -14.21 -14.03
C GLY A 67 6.90 -13.85 -15.36
N THR A 68 7.28 -12.58 -15.56
CA THR A 68 8.04 -12.17 -16.75
C THR A 68 9.41 -12.85 -16.80
N ARG A 69 10.13 -12.91 -15.68
CA ARG A 69 11.44 -13.59 -15.63
C ARG A 69 11.33 -15.08 -15.97
N ASP A 70 10.28 -15.76 -15.49
CA ASP A 70 10.00 -17.14 -15.89
C ASP A 70 9.74 -17.26 -17.40
N ALA A 71 8.94 -16.35 -17.97
CA ALA A 71 8.69 -16.30 -19.42
C ALA A 71 9.97 -16.10 -20.24
N LEU A 72 10.85 -15.20 -19.80
CA LEU A 72 12.13 -14.96 -20.44
C LEU A 72 13.03 -16.21 -20.41
N ILE A 73 13.03 -16.95 -19.30
CA ILE A 73 13.75 -18.23 -19.21
C ILE A 73 13.17 -19.26 -20.18
N ARG A 74 11.83 -19.32 -20.33
CA ARG A 74 11.18 -20.21 -21.30
C ARG A 74 11.55 -19.85 -22.74
N ILE A 75 11.57 -18.57 -23.09
CA ILE A 75 12.01 -18.08 -24.40
C ILE A 75 13.50 -18.39 -24.63
N ALA A 76 14.34 -18.21 -23.60
CA ALA A 76 15.78 -18.52 -23.71
C ALA A 76 16.02 -20.03 -23.94
N ARG A 77 15.20 -20.90 -23.36
CA ARG A 77 15.28 -22.36 -23.56
C ARG A 77 14.69 -22.80 -24.90
N ASN A 78 13.56 -22.20 -25.29
CA ASN A 78 12.88 -22.47 -26.55
C ASN A 78 12.56 -21.14 -27.23
N LYS A 79 13.39 -20.78 -28.21
CA LYS A 79 13.35 -19.51 -28.95
C LYS A 79 12.02 -19.30 -29.67
N GLY A 80 11.37 -20.40 -30.07
CA GLY A 80 10.04 -20.41 -30.69
C GLY A 80 8.88 -20.45 -29.69
N TYR A 81 9.13 -20.33 -28.38
CA TYR A 81 8.07 -20.38 -27.37
C TYR A 81 7.05 -19.27 -27.59
N THR A 82 5.80 -19.68 -27.76
CA THR A 82 4.65 -18.79 -27.87
C THR A 82 3.51 -19.31 -27.02
N CYS A 83 2.80 -18.39 -26.40
CA CYS A 83 1.65 -18.63 -25.54
C CYS A 83 0.66 -17.50 -25.81
N ALA A 84 0.09 -17.52 -27.02
CA ALA A 84 -0.64 -16.38 -27.57
C ALA A 84 -2.03 -16.16 -26.95
N THR A 85 -2.54 -17.14 -26.20
CA THR A 85 -3.78 -17.00 -25.45
C THR A 85 -3.57 -16.06 -24.25
N THR A 86 -4.60 -15.30 -23.90
CA THR A 86 -4.60 -14.50 -22.67
C THR A 86 -4.48 -15.42 -21.46
N ASP A 87 -3.64 -15.07 -20.49
CA ASP A 87 -3.40 -15.87 -19.28
C ASP A 87 -3.03 -17.34 -19.59
N CYS A 88 -2.28 -17.56 -20.68
CA CYS A 88 -1.95 -18.87 -21.24
C CYS A 88 -1.35 -19.86 -20.24
N TYR A 89 -0.48 -19.37 -19.35
CA TYR A 89 0.02 -20.14 -18.22
C TYR A 89 0.14 -19.26 -16.98
N THR A 90 0.25 -19.90 -15.82
CA THR A 90 0.21 -19.21 -14.53
C THR A 90 1.28 -19.74 -13.58
N VAL A 91 1.63 -18.91 -12.60
CA VAL A 91 2.56 -19.21 -11.52
C VAL A 91 1.88 -18.86 -10.20
N ASP A 92 1.70 -19.89 -9.37
CA ASP A 92 1.17 -19.79 -8.02
C ASP A 92 2.28 -19.40 -7.03
N PHE A 93 2.08 -18.30 -6.30
CA PHE A 93 2.95 -17.93 -5.16
C PHE A 93 2.38 -18.40 -3.81
N SER A 94 1.16 -18.92 -3.82
CA SER A 94 0.51 -19.58 -2.70
C SER A 94 -0.30 -20.78 -3.20
N THR A 95 -0.65 -21.71 -2.31
CA THR A 95 -1.46 -22.88 -2.67
C THR A 95 -2.79 -22.45 -3.30
N ASN A 96 -3.01 -22.81 -4.57
CA ASN A 96 -4.19 -22.46 -5.37
C ASN A 96 -4.39 -20.95 -5.62
N GLY A 97 -3.33 -20.14 -5.57
CA GLY A 97 -3.42 -18.69 -5.75
C GLY A 97 -4.16 -18.27 -7.03
N CYS A 98 -3.73 -18.78 -8.19
CA CYS A 98 -4.31 -18.47 -9.50
C CYS A 98 -5.79 -18.83 -9.58
N SER A 99 -6.16 -19.99 -9.02
CA SER A 99 -7.53 -20.48 -8.97
C SER A 99 -8.43 -19.61 -8.08
N LEU A 100 -7.86 -19.04 -7.02
CA LEU A 100 -8.54 -18.12 -6.11
C LEU A 100 -8.46 -16.65 -6.56
N GLY A 101 -7.74 -16.36 -7.65
CA GLY A 101 -7.50 -15.00 -8.12
C GLY A 101 -6.67 -14.16 -7.15
N ASN A 102 -5.76 -14.78 -6.40
CA ASN A 102 -4.90 -14.12 -5.42
C ASN A 102 -3.49 -14.69 -5.47
N ASP A 103 -2.46 -13.92 -5.08
CA ASP A 103 -1.08 -14.40 -4.97
C ASP A 103 -0.59 -15.20 -6.19
N CYS A 104 -0.78 -14.62 -7.38
CA CYS A 104 -0.47 -15.29 -8.63
C CYS A 104 0.10 -14.35 -9.70
N ALA A 105 0.78 -14.95 -10.67
CA ALA A 105 1.10 -14.32 -11.94
C ALA A 105 0.50 -15.10 -13.10
N LYS A 106 -0.04 -14.38 -14.08
CA LYS A 106 -0.57 -14.93 -15.32
C LYS A 106 0.20 -14.36 -16.50
N MET A 107 0.59 -15.21 -17.45
CA MET A 107 1.51 -14.83 -18.51
C MET A 107 0.94 -15.19 -19.88
N SER A 108 1.21 -14.32 -20.84
CA SER A 108 1.06 -14.59 -22.26
C SER A 108 2.33 -14.17 -23.00
N VAL A 109 2.65 -14.89 -24.06
CA VAL A 109 3.82 -14.63 -24.91
C VAL A 109 3.36 -14.62 -26.36
N THR A 110 3.39 -13.45 -26.98
CA THR A 110 3.00 -13.26 -28.39
C THR A 110 4.22 -12.82 -29.21
N GLY A 111 4.09 -12.81 -30.53
CA GLY A 111 5.13 -12.33 -31.45
C GLY A 111 5.72 -13.42 -32.34
N ASN A 112 6.82 -13.09 -33.01
CA ASN A 112 7.47 -13.88 -34.05
C ASN A 112 8.93 -14.18 -33.66
N ASP A 113 9.72 -14.75 -34.55
CA ASP A 113 11.07 -15.24 -34.22
C ASP A 113 12.12 -14.13 -34.09
N THR A 114 11.78 -12.88 -34.42
CA THR A 114 12.66 -11.71 -34.28
C THR A 114 12.25 -10.79 -33.15
N ALA A 115 10.98 -10.83 -32.74
CA ALA A 115 10.45 -10.06 -31.63
C ALA A 115 9.34 -10.82 -30.89
N LYS A 116 9.48 -10.98 -29.59
CA LYS A 116 8.46 -11.54 -28.69
C LYS A 116 7.99 -10.48 -27.72
N THR A 117 6.71 -10.53 -27.35
CA THR A 117 6.12 -9.68 -26.32
C THR A 117 5.61 -10.58 -25.20
N VAL A 118 6.21 -10.45 -24.03
CA VAL A 118 5.76 -11.09 -22.80
C VAL A 118 4.80 -10.14 -22.10
N THR A 119 3.59 -10.57 -21.81
CA THR A 119 2.67 -9.85 -20.93
C THR A 119 2.49 -10.66 -19.66
N ALA A 120 2.84 -10.09 -18.52
CA ALA A 120 2.72 -10.72 -17.22
C ALA A 120 1.81 -9.88 -16.32
N LYS A 121 0.78 -10.52 -15.78
CA LYS A 121 -0.21 -9.93 -14.90
C LYS A 121 -0.04 -10.51 -13.50
N GLY A 122 0.45 -9.71 -12.58
CA GLY A 122 0.55 -10.07 -11.17
C GLY A 122 -0.70 -9.65 -10.40
N ILE A 123 -1.21 -10.55 -9.57
CA ILE A 123 -2.48 -10.39 -8.86
C ILE A 123 -2.23 -10.63 -7.38
N MET A 124 -2.58 -9.64 -6.56
CA MET A 124 -2.56 -9.70 -5.10
C MET A 124 -3.87 -9.10 -4.58
N LYS A 125 -4.79 -9.98 -4.16
CA LYS A 125 -6.17 -9.64 -3.78
C LYS A 125 -6.85 -8.76 -4.83
N SER A 126 -7.23 -7.54 -4.48
CA SER A 126 -7.85 -6.57 -5.39
C SER A 126 -6.84 -5.76 -6.21
N SER A 127 -5.54 -5.87 -5.92
CA SER A 127 -4.50 -5.18 -6.66
C SER A 127 -4.00 -6.04 -7.81
N THR A 128 -3.99 -5.46 -9.00
CA THR A 128 -3.48 -6.09 -10.21
C THR A 128 -2.50 -5.15 -10.87
N ARG A 129 -1.32 -5.65 -11.24
CA ARG A 129 -0.32 -4.92 -12.02
C ARG A 129 0.04 -5.73 -13.25
N THR A 130 0.20 -5.07 -14.39
CA THR A 130 0.54 -5.72 -15.66
C THR A 130 1.84 -5.16 -16.17
N LEU A 131 2.82 -6.04 -16.36
CA LEU A 131 4.08 -5.72 -17.01
C LEU A 131 4.07 -6.29 -18.43
N GLN A 132 4.54 -5.48 -19.36
CA GLN A 132 4.81 -5.90 -20.72
C GLN A 132 6.30 -5.76 -20.99
N VAL A 133 6.89 -6.82 -21.51
CA VAL A 133 8.31 -6.85 -21.88
C VAL A 133 8.42 -7.23 -23.34
N VAL A 134 8.96 -6.32 -24.13
CA VAL A 134 9.28 -6.54 -25.54
C VAL A 134 10.72 -7.05 -25.62
N VAL A 135 10.88 -8.21 -26.22
CA VAL A 135 12.14 -8.94 -26.35
C VAL A 135 12.50 -8.95 -27.83
N ALA A 136 13.66 -8.39 -28.19
CA ALA A 136 14.23 -8.56 -29.52
C ALA A 136 15.14 -9.79 -29.54
N LEU A 137 15.01 -10.61 -30.59
CA LEU A 137 15.81 -11.80 -30.81
C LEU A 137 16.73 -11.58 -32.01
N GLY A 138 18.01 -11.93 -31.86
CA GLY A 138 19.00 -11.93 -32.94
C GLY A 138 18.76 -13.06 -33.95
N THR A 139 19.57 -13.12 -35.01
CA THR A 139 19.50 -14.17 -36.05
C THR A 139 19.74 -15.56 -35.48
N ASP A 140 20.56 -15.66 -34.44
CA ASP A 140 20.82 -16.93 -33.75
C ASP A 140 19.71 -17.23 -32.73
N GLY A 141 18.76 -16.32 -32.54
CA GLY A 141 17.65 -16.35 -31.58
C GLY A 141 18.07 -16.05 -30.13
N ASP A 142 19.23 -15.41 -29.96
CA ASP A 142 19.66 -14.88 -28.67
C ASP A 142 18.94 -13.57 -28.34
N ILE A 143 18.70 -13.32 -27.06
CA ILE A 143 18.04 -12.09 -26.61
C ILE A 143 19.02 -10.93 -26.76
N THR A 144 18.74 -10.01 -27.69
CA THR A 144 19.60 -8.85 -27.97
C THR A 144 19.17 -7.61 -27.20
N SER A 145 17.88 -7.47 -26.91
CA SER A 145 17.37 -6.41 -26.05
C SER A 145 16.07 -6.81 -25.35
N THR A 146 15.84 -6.24 -24.17
CA THR A 146 14.58 -6.36 -23.44
C THR A 146 14.14 -4.97 -22.99
N THR A 147 12.94 -4.56 -23.38
CA THR A 147 12.33 -3.29 -22.95
C THR A 147 11.18 -3.60 -22.02
N TRP A 148 11.21 -3.02 -20.82
CA TRP A 148 10.20 -3.23 -19.79
C TRP A 148 9.29 -2.01 -19.71
N SER A 149 7.99 -2.25 -19.72
CA SER A 149 6.98 -1.21 -19.54
C SER A 149 5.86 -1.74 -18.66
N GLU A 150 5.47 -0.95 -17.66
CA GLU A 150 4.22 -1.20 -16.96
C GLU A 150 3.06 -0.70 -17.81
N VAL A 151 2.07 -1.56 -18.03
CA VAL A 151 0.88 -1.23 -18.82
C VAL A 151 -0.30 -1.08 -17.87
N THR A 152 -0.80 0.14 -17.77
CA THR A 152 -2.09 0.44 -17.15
C THR A 152 -3.16 0.37 -18.24
N ASN A 153 -4.20 -0.43 -18.00
CA ASN A 153 -5.40 -0.45 -18.84
C ASN A 153 -6.37 0.63 -18.32
#